data_AF-A0A0G1IG02-F1
#
_entry.id   AF-A0A0G1IG02-F1
#
_cell.length_a   1.000
_cell.length_b   1.000
_cell.length_c   1.000
_cell.angle_alpha   90.00
_cell.angle_beta   90.00
_cell.angle_gamma   90.00
#
_symmetry.space_group_name_H-M   'P 1'
#
loop_
_entity.id
_entity.type
_entity.pdbx_description
1 polymer ?
#
loop_
_entity_poly.entity_id
_entity_poly.type
_entity_poly.pdbx_seq_one_letter_code
_entity_poly.pdbx_strand_id
1 'polypeptide(L)'
;MIKKEILQRFKDIGIIHKKPVKLRSGDMANFYCDIKKSYGYPDILNALADEIGNLLARDITCVAASGYGGLPLAALVAVKFNKKFIIDEIIND
;
A
#
# COMPACT_ATOMS: atom_id res chain seq x y z
N MET A 1 5.72 8.75 11.61
CA MET A 1 4.44 8.51 12.30
C MET A 1 4.48 7.14 12.94
N ILE A 2 3.91 6.99 14.13
CA ILE A 2 3.71 5.66 14.73
C ILE A 2 2.44 5.00 14.16
N LYS A 3 2.33 3.67 14.20
CA LYS A 3 1.19 2.90 13.66
C LYS A 3 -0.18 3.42 14.06
N LYS A 4 -0.33 3.88 15.32
CA LYS A 4 -1.58 4.44 15.85
C LYS A 4 -1.99 5.74 15.13
N GLU A 5 -1.03 6.60 14.80
CA GLU A 5 -1.28 7.85 14.07
C GLU A 5 -1.70 7.57 12.63
N ILE A 6 -1.03 6.62 11.96
CA ILE A 6 -1.37 6.18 10.60
C ILE A 6 -2.82 5.66 10.57
N LEU A 7 -3.18 4.80 11.53
CA LEU A 7 -4.53 4.26 11.64
C LEU A 7 -5.58 5.36 11.88
N GLN A 8 -5.26 6.36 12.70
CA GLN A 8 -6.18 7.46 12.93
C GLN A 8 -6.38 8.28 11.65
N ARG A 9 -5.29 8.65 10.98
CA ARG A 9 -5.33 9.35 9.68
C ARG A 9 -6.17 8.57 8.66
N PHE A 10 -6.00 7.25 8.57
CA PHE A 10 -6.79 6.40 7.66
C PHE A 10 -8.29 6.51 7.87
N LYS A 11 -8.74 6.65 9.13
CA LYS A 11 -10.16 6.85 9.44
C LYS A 11 -10.59 8.26 9.05
N ASP A 12 -9.79 9.27 9.39
CA ASP A 12 -10.11 10.68 9.17
C ASP A 12 -10.29 11.01 7.68
N ILE A 13 -9.45 10.45 6.80
CA ILE A 13 -9.51 10.68 5.35
C ILE A 13 -10.32 9.62 4.59
N GLY A 14 -11.00 8.71 5.31
CA GLY A 14 -11.87 7.70 4.70
C GLY A 14 -11.16 6.68 3.81
N ILE A 15 -9.91 6.33 4.14
CA ILE A 15 -9.23 5.12 3.60
C ILE A 15 -9.94 3.88 4.14
N ILE A 16 -10.18 3.83 5.45
CA ILE A 16 -10.96 2.75 6.07
C ILE A 16 -12.38 3.23 6.29
N HIS A 17 -13.36 2.54 5.72
CA HIS A 17 -14.77 2.83 5.97
C HIS A 17 -15.57 1.56 6.24
N LYS A 18 -16.57 1.68 7.11
CA LYS A 18 -17.48 0.60 7.54
C LYS A 18 -18.77 0.60 6.73
N LYS A 19 -18.65 0.50 5.41
CA LYS A 19 -19.81 0.34 4.52
C LYS A 19 -19.75 -1.07 3.92
N PRO A 20 -20.89 -1.78 3.77
CA PRO A 20 -20.91 -3.03 3.04
C PRO A 20 -20.33 -2.86 1.64
N VAL A 21 -19.40 -3.74 1.28
CA VAL A 21 -18.81 -3.79 -0.06
C VAL A 21 -18.79 -5.23 -0.56
N LYS A 22 -19.01 -5.41 -1.85
CA LYS A 22 -18.77 -6.69 -2.52
C LYS A 22 -17.31 -6.74 -2.93
N LEU A 23 -16.57 -7.71 -2.40
CA LEU A 23 -15.16 -7.91 -2.72
C LEU A 23 -15.00 -8.54 -4.11
N ARG A 24 -13.77 -8.51 -4.64
CA ARG A 24 -13.43 -9.19 -5.90
C ARG A 24 -13.67 -10.71 -5.84
N SER A 25 -13.61 -11.32 -4.64
CA SER A 25 -13.96 -12.73 -4.43
C SER A 25 -15.47 -13.01 -4.61
N GLY A 26 -16.31 -11.98 -4.61
CA GLY A 26 -17.76 -12.10 -4.60
C GLY A 26 -18.39 -11.99 -3.20
N ASP A 27 -17.60 -12.13 -2.15
CA ASP A 27 -18.06 -12.05 -0.76
C ASP A 27 -18.44 -10.63 -0.35
N MET A 28 -19.29 -10.54 0.67
CA MET A 28 -19.63 -9.28 1.32
C MET A 28 -18.72 -9.01 2.52
N ALA A 29 -18.13 -7.83 2.57
CA ALA A 29 -17.40 -7.35 3.74
C ALA A 29 -18.10 -6.13 4.34
N ASN A 30 -18.14 -6.05 5.67
CA ASN A 30 -18.74 -4.93 6.40
C ASN A 30 -17.80 -3.70 6.52
N PHE A 31 -16.59 -3.82 5.97
CA PHE A 31 -15.62 -2.73 5.89
C PHE A 31 -14.78 -2.87 4.63
N TYR A 32 -14.14 -1.77 4.24
CA TYR A 32 -13.18 -1.74 3.16
C TYR A 32 -12.00 -0.82 3.51
N CYS A 33 -10.82 -1.16 2.99
CA CYS A 33 -9.62 -0.35 3.09
C CYS A 33 -9.18 0.06 1.69
N ASP A 34 -9.49 1.29 1.29
CA ASP A 34 -9.09 1.86 0.01
C ASP A 34 -7.70 2.51 0.13
N ILE A 35 -6.67 1.67 0.20
CA ILE A 35 -5.29 2.11 0.43
C ILE A 35 -4.78 3.08 -0.65
N LYS A 36 -5.35 3.04 -1.86
CA LYS A 36 -4.93 3.90 -2.98
C LYS A 36 -5.13 5.39 -2.66
N LYS A 37 -6.12 5.72 -1.83
CA LYS A 37 -6.31 7.11 -1.36
C LYS A 37 -5.12 7.62 -0.57
N SER A 38 -4.37 6.75 0.12
CA SER A 38 -3.17 7.16 0.88
C SER A 38 -2.07 7.74 -0.01
N TYR A 39 -2.06 7.38 -1.30
CA TYR A 39 -0.99 7.80 -2.22
C TYR A 39 -1.07 9.28 -2.59
N GLY A 40 -2.24 9.92 -2.40
CA GLY A 40 -2.40 11.37 -2.51
C GLY A 40 -1.91 12.16 -1.29
N TYR A 41 -1.47 11.48 -0.22
CA TYR A 41 -1.01 12.10 1.02
C TYR A 41 0.45 11.72 1.27
N PRO A 42 1.42 12.59 0.92
CA PRO A 42 2.84 12.26 0.96
C PRO A 42 3.34 11.83 2.33
N ASP A 43 2.81 12.40 3.42
CA ASP A 43 3.13 12.03 4.81
C ASP A 43 2.74 10.58 5.11
N ILE A 44 1.54 10.19 4.67
CA ILE A 44 1.00 8.85 4.89
C ILE A 44 1.74 7.84 4.02
N LEU A 45 1.92 8.13 2.73
CA LEU A 45 2.65 7.27 1.81
C LEU A 45 4.09 7.03 2.28
N ASN A 46 4.78 8.07 2.76
CA ASN A 46 6.13 7.93 3.31
C ASN A 46 6.17 7.04 4.55
N ALA A 47 5.23 7.23 5.48
CA ALA A 47 5.17 6.42 6.69
C ALA A 47 4.85 4.95 6.38
N LEU A 48 3.98 4.68 5.41
CA LEU A 48 3.72 3.32 4.95
C LEU A 48 4.95 2.68 4.31
N ALA A 49 5.70 3.44 3.50
CA ALA A 49 6.92 2.95 2.90
C ALA A 49 8.00 2.61 3.94
N ASP A 50 8.11 3.41 5.02
CA ASP A 50 9.02 3.11 6.13
C ASP A 50 8.62 1.83 6.86
N GLU A 51 7.33 1.68 7.19
CA GLU A 51 6.82 0.49 7.88
C GLU A 51 6.98 -0.78 7.04
N ILE A 52 6.69 -0.74 5.74
CA ILE A 52 6.93 -1.88 4.85
C ILE A 52 8.43 -2.17 4.72
N GLY A 53 9.23 -1.13 4.53
CA GLY A 53 10.67 -1.27 4.34
C GLY A 53 11.38 -1.89 5.54
N ASN A 54 10.94 -1.57 6.76
CA ASN A 54 11.43 -2.17 8.00
C ASN A 54 11.09 -3.66 8.15
N LEU A 55 10.11 -4.16 7.39
CA LEU A 55 9.72 -5.58 7.36
C LEU A 55 10.47 -6.37 6.28
N LEU A 56 11.24 -5.71 5.40
CA LEU A 56 11.95 -6.37 4.32
C LEU A 56 13.08 -7.25 4.87
N ALA A 57 13.19 -8.47 4.35
CA ALA A 57 14.35 -9.31 4.62
C ALA A 57 15.63 -8.67 4.05
N ARG A 58 16.77 -8.91 4.70
CA ARG A 58 18.03 -8.24 4.33
C ARG A 58 18.54 -8.66 2.95
N ASP A 59 18.25 -9.89 2.55
CA ASP A 59 18.73 -10.57 1.37
C ASP A 59 17.86 -10.34 0.12
N ILE A 60 16.77 -9.57 0.22
CA ILE A 60 15.98 -9.25 -0.98
C ILE A 60 16.81 -8.45 -1.99
N THR A 61 16.61 -8.75 -3.26
CA THR A 61 17.31 -8.13 -4.39
C THR A 61 16.48 -7.05 -5.07
N CYS A 62 15.15 -7.10 -4.95
CA CYS A 62 14.24 -6.17 -5.60
C CYS A 62 12.92 -6.02 -4.83
N VAL A 63 12.17 -4.98 -5.19
CA VAL A 63 10.78 -4.77 -4.79
C VAL A 63 9.94 -4.79 -6.06
N ALA A 64 8.95 -5.68 -6.12
CA ALA A 64 8.04 -5.81 -7.25
C ALA A 64 6.66 -5.22 -6.91
N ALA A 65 6.07 -4.48 -7.85
CA ALA A 65 4.69 -4.02 -7.77
C ALA A 65 3.77 -4.90 -8.60
N SER A 66 2.69 -5.42 -8.01
CA SER A 66 1.63 -6.11 -8.75
C SER A 66 0.47 -5.16 -9.05
N GLY A 67 0.25 -4.93 -10.35
CA GLY A 67 -0.80 -4.06 -10.86
C GLY A 67 -0.74 -2.60 -10.40
N TYR A 68 -1.75 -1.81 -10.79
CA TYR A 68 -1.76 -0.36 -10.55
C TYR A 68 -1.87 0.04 -9.08
N GLY A 69 -2.44 -0.83 -8.24
CA GLY A 69 -2.68 -0.53 -6.83
C GLY A 69 -1.43 -0.51 -5.97
N GLY A 70 -0.35 -1.19 -6.37
CA GLY A 70 0.89 -1.26 -5.59
C GLY A 70 1.99 -0.31 -6.06
N LEU A 71 1.89 0.24 -7.28
CA LEU A 71 2.96 0.97 -7.95
C LEU A 71 3.58 2.10 -7.10
N PRO A 72 2.82 3.08 -6.56
CA PRO A 72 3.42 4.22 -5.88
C PRO A 72 4.15 3.83 -4.59
N LEU A 73 3.55 2.92 -3.82
CA LEU A 73 4.12 2.43 -2.56
C LEU A 73 5.37 1.60 -2.80
N ALA A 74 5.32 0.65 -3.74
CA ALA A 74 6.45 -0.21 -4.06
C ALA A 74 7.62 0.58 -4.66
N ALA A 75 7.34 1.57 -5.54
CA ALA A 75 8.36 2.45 -6.07
C ALA A 75 9.05 3.26 -4.96
N LEU A 76 8.28 3.83 -4.03
CA LEU A 76 8.85 4.59 -2.92
C LEU A 76 9.67 3.72 -1.97
N VAL A 77 9.20 2.51 -1.65
CA VAL A 77 9.97 1.54 -0.85
C VAL A 77 11.29 1.21 -1.55
N ALA A 78 11.27 0.93 -2.85
CA ALA A 78 12.47 0.64 -3.61
C ALA A 78 13.49 1.78 -3.57
N VAL A 79 13.03 3.03 -3.73
CA VAL A 79 13.87 4.23 -3.63
C VAL A 79 14.45 4.38 -2.22
N LYS A 80 13.63 4.28 -1.17
CA LYS A 80 14.08 4.52 0.22
C LYS A 80 15.05 3.46 0.72
N PHE A 81 14.89 2.21 0.28
CA PHE A 81 15.70 1.08 0.73
C PHE A 81 16.77 0.66 -0.29
N ASN A 82 17.01 1.50 -1.30
CA ASN A 82 18.00 1.29 -2.36
C ASN A 82 17.91 -0.11 -2.98
N LYS A 83 16.70 -0.49 -3.40
CA LYS A 83 16.42 -1.77 -4.06
C LYS A 83 16.05 -1.54 -5.51
N LYS A 84 16.33 -2.53 -6.36
CA LYS A 84 15.83 -2.55 -7.74
C LYS A 84 14.30 -2.56 -7.71
N PHE A 85 13.66 -1.69 -8.47
CA PHE A 85 12.21 -1.68 -8.66
C PHE A 85 11.83 -2.47 -9.91
N ILE A 86 10.82 -3.34 -9.80
CA ILE A 86 10.28 -4.13 -10.91
C ILE A 86 8.77 -3.93 -10.98
N ILE A 87 8.25 -3.73 -12.19
CA ILE A 87 6.82 -3.70 -12.44
C ILE A 87 6.44 -5.07 -12.99
N ASP A 88 5.52 -5.74 -12.30
CA ASP A 88 4.89 -6.97 -12.79
C ASP A 88 3.64 -6.57 -13.57
N GLU A 89 3.81 -6.37 -14.89
CA GLU A 89 2.69 -6.20 -15.80
C GLU A 89 2.03 -7.57 -16.00
N ILE A 90 0.93 -7.80 -15.28
CA ILE A 90 -0.01 -8.84 -15.69
C ILE A 90 -0.64 -8.36 -17.01
N ILE A 91 -0.01 -8.72 -18.12
CA ILE A 91 -0.63 -8.74 -19.44
C ILE A 91 -1.80 -9.72 -19.29
N ASN A 92 -3.02 -9.21 -19.20
CA ASN A 92 -4.18 -10.06 -19.40
C ASN A 92 -4.26 -10.27 -20.91
N ASP A 93 -3.80 -11.42 -21.38
CA ASP A 93 -4.22 -11.98 -22.67
C ASP A 93 -5.73 -12.32 -22.63
#